data_AF-A0A0G8EPH4-F1
#
_entry.id   AF-A0A0G8EPH4-F1
#
_cell.length_a   1.000
_cell.length_b   1.000
_cell.length_c   1.000
_cell.angle_alpha   90.00
_cell.angle_beta   90.00
_cell.angle_gamma   90.00
#
_symmetry.space_group_name_H-M   'P 1'
#
loop_
_entity.id
_entity.type
_entity.pdbx_description
1 polymer ?
#
loop_
_entity_poly.entity_id
_entity_poly.type
_entity_poly.pdbx_seq_one_letter_code
_entity_poly.pdbx_strand_id
1 'polypeptide(L)' 'MREKLKVRDHKERIIPSDVREWFIEAIDKLPQEQLRVIELPKQFNLLEFMRTFERLVRAGVTITDPNQVLTAIEIK' A
#
# COMPACT_ATOMS: atom_id res chain seq x y z
N MET A 1 -14.07 3.18 16.30
CA MET A 1 -12.94 3.49 15.38
C MET A 1 -13.00 2.75 14.01
N ARG A 2 -13.84 1.72 13.84
CA ARG A 2 -14.13 1.09 12.52
C ARG A 2 -15.26 1.77 11.71
N GLU A 3 -15.92 2.79 12.27
CA GLU A 3 -17.12 3.40 11.68
C GLU A 3 -16.87 4.53 10.69
N LYS A 4 -15.70 5.20 10.73
CA LYS A 4 -15.44 6.35 9.83
C LYS A 4 -15.18 5.95 8.37
N LEU A 5 -14.87 4.69 8.10
CA LEU A 5 -14.59 4.18 6.75
C LEU A 5 -15.85 3.64 6.03
N LYS A 6 -17.00 3.56 6.70
CA LYS A 6 -18.23 2.95 6.13
C LYS A 6 -19.16 3.91 5.40
N VAL A 7 -18.95 5.22 5.48
CA VAL A 7 -20.02 6.20 5.15
C VAL A 7 -19.84 6.89 3.80
N ARG A 8 -18.73 6.73 3.08
CA ARG A 8 -18.51 7.44 1.82
C ARG A 8 -18.18 6.47 0.68
N ASP A 9 -19.20 6.28 -0.15
CA ASP A 9 -19.15 5.74 -1.51
C ASP A 9 -17.81 6.12 -2.16
N HIS A 10 -16.98 5.11 -2.49
CA HIS A 10 -15.65 5.27 -3.08
C HIS A 10 -15.76 5.89 -4.50
N LYS A 11 -15.95 7.22 -4.59
CA LYS A 11 -15.95 7.98 -5.85
C LYS A 11 -14.99 9.17 -5.87
N GLU A 12 -14.25 9.44 -4.81
CA GLU A 12 -13.26 10.52 -4.81
C GLU A 12 -11.87 9.97 -5.16
N ARG A 13 -11.28 10.49 -6.26
CA ARG A 13 -9.89 10.21 -6.69
C ARG A 13 -8.83 10.82 -5.76
N ILE A 14 -9.25 11.53 -4.72
CA ILE A 14 -8.40 12.39 -3.89
C ILE A 14 -8.43 11.85 -2.46
N ILE A 15 -7.25 11.63 -1.90
CA ILE A 15 -7.07 11.25 -0.49
C ILE A 15 -7.45 12.48 0.37
N PRO A 16 -8.41 12.37 1.31
CA PRO A 16 -8.78 13.45 2.20
C PRO A 16 -7.58 13.96 3.01
N SER A 17 -7.51 15.28 3.23
CA SER A 17 -6.38 15.92 3.91
C SER A 17 -6.07 15.31 5.28
N ASP A 18 -7.10 15.04 6.10
CA ASP A 18 -6.93 14.41 7.42
C ASP A 18 -6.26 13.03 7.36
N VAL A 19 -6.58 12.26 6.32
CA VAL A 19 -6.01 10.92 6.10
C VAL A 19 -4.57 11.04 5.63
N ARG A 20 -4.27 12.03 4.78
CA ARG A 20 -2.91 12.33 4.31
C ARG A 20 -2.02 12.75 5.47
N GLU A 21 -2.45 13.71 6.29
CA GLU A 21 -1.67 14.21 7.43
C GLU A 21 -1.42 13.10 8.45
N TRP A 22 -2.44 12.32 8.77
CA TRP A 22 -2.29 11.15 9.63
C TRP A 22 -1.25 10.16 9.08
N PHE A 23 -1.23 9.94 7.77
CA PHE A 23 -0.28 9.03 7.13
C PHE A 23 1.16 9.58 7.17
N ILE A 24 1.35 10.89 6.93
CA ILE A 24 2.65 11.55 7.03
C ILE A 24 3.17 11.47 8.47
N GLU A 25 2.35 11.83 9.46
CA GLU A 25 2.73 11.74 10.88
C GLU A 25 3.10 10.32 11.29
N ALA A 26 2.40 9.31 10.77
CA ALA A 26 2.70 7.92 11.05
C ALA A 26 4.07 7.53 10.46
N ILE A 27 4.41 7.99 9.26
CA ILE A 27 5.72 7.76 8.63
C ILE A 27 6.83 8.49 9.40
N ASP A 28 6.64 9.75 9.76
CA ASP A 28 7.62 10.55 10.51
C ASP A 28 7.98 9.93 11.85
N LYS A 29 7.02 9.22 12.49
CA LYS A 29 7.22 8.52 13.77
C LYS A 29 7.89 7.14 13.61
N LEU A 30 8.07 6.63 12.40
CA LEU A 30 8.79 5.36 12.19
C LEU A 30 10.29 5.55 12.40
N PRO A 31 10.98 4.60 13.05
CA PRO A 31 12.43 4.62 13.15
C PRO A 31 13.02 4.66 11.74
N GLN A 32 13.85 5.65 11.43
CA GLN A 32 14.37 5.83 10.07
C GLN A 32 15.24 4.65 9.61
N GLU A 33 15.85 3.91 10.55
CA GLU A 33 16.58 2.67 10.29
C GLU A 33 15.66 1.52 9.77
N GLN A 34 14.34 1.64 9.96
CA GLN A 34 13.33 0.67 9.50
C GLN A 34 12.61 1.11 8.21
N LEU A 35 12.79 2.36 7.78
CA LEU A 35 12.27 2.86 6.51
C LEU A 35 13.11 2.29 5.36
N ARG A 36 12.64 1.19 4.78
CA ARG A 36 13.22 0.64 3.55
C ARG A 36 12.74 1.46 2.36
N VAL A 37 13.65 2.22 1.75
CA VAL A 37 13.40 2.86 0.46
C VAL A 37 13.37 1.77 -0.60
N ILE A 38 12.22 1.58 -1.22
CA ILE A 38 12.03 0.64 -2.32
C ILE A 38 12.04 1.46 -3.60
N GLU A 39 12.95 1.15 -4.52
CA GLU A 39 12.91 1.72 -5.86
C GLU A 39 11.71 1.13 -6.60
N LEU A 40 10.73 1.99 -6.90
CA LEU A 40 9.52 1.58 -7.61
C LEU A 40 9.70 1.74 -9.12
N PRO A 41 9.13 0.84 -9.93
CA PRO A 41 9.10 1.01 -11.38
C PRO A 41 8.46 2.35 -11.78
N LYS A 42 8.91 2.95 -12.88
CA LYS A 42 8.38 4.25 -13.37
C LYS A 42 6.86 4.26 -13.61
N GLN A 43 6.26 3.09 -13.85
CA GLN A 43 4.83 2.91 -14.07
C GLN A 43 4.12 2.23 -12.89
N PHE A 44 4.69 2.33 -11.68
CA PHE A 44 4.14 1.68 -10.51
C PHE A 44 2.70 2.11 -10.22
N ASN A 45 1.83 1.12 -10.01
CA ASN A 45 0.45 1.32 -9.60
C ASN A 45 0.20 0.69 -8.23
N LEU A 46 -0.01 1.54 -7.22
CA LEU A 46 -0.26 1.10 -5.84
C LEU A 46 -1.49 0.20 -5.71
N LEU A 47 -2.56 0.47 -6.46
CA LEU A 47 -3.79 -0.34 -6.38
C LEU A 47 -3.56 -1.75 -6.93
N GLU A 48 -2.80 -1.88 -8.02
CA GLU A 48 -2.43 -3.16 -8.59
C GLU A 48 -1.50 -3.94 -7.66
N PHE A 49 -0.56 -3.25 -7.02
CA PHE A 49 0.31 -3.82 -6.00
C PHE A 49 -0.49 -4.40 -4.84
N MET A 50 -1.38 -3.61 -4.23
CA MET A 50 -2.19 -4.04 -3.09
C MET A 50 -3.11 -5.22 -3.44
N ARG A 51 -3.70 -5.23 -4.64
CA ARG A 51 -4.52 -6.35 -5.12
C ARG A 51 -3.71 -7.63 -5.33
N THR A 52 -2.51 -7.51 -5.91
CA THR A 52 -1.62 -8.65 -6.15
C THR A 52 -1.11 -9.21 -4.82
N PHE A 53 -0.70 -8.34 -3.90
CA PHE A 53 -0.32 -8.72 -2.55
C PHE A 53 -1.45 -9.50 -1.85
N GLU A 54 -2.68 -8.96 -1.83
CA GLU A 54 -3.81 -9.64 -1.21
C GLU A 54 -4.06 -11.01 -1.84
N ARG A 55 -4.01 -11.11 -3.17
CA ARG A 55 -4.17 -12.38 -3.88
C ARG A 55 -3.12 -13.41 -3.46
N LEU A 56 -1.85 -13.01 -3.35
CA LEU A 56 -0.76 -13.89 -2.95
C LEU A 56 -0.92 -14.36 -1.50
N VAL A 57 -1.23 -13.44 -0.58
CA VAL A 57 -1.48 -13.79 0.83
C VAL A 57 -2.67 -14.73 0.97
N ARG A 58 -3.77 -14.50 0.24
CA ARG A 58 -4.94 -15.40 0.24
C ARG A 58 -4.63 -16.78 -0.35
N ALA A 59 -3.66 -16.87 -1.26
CA ALA A 59 -3.17 -18.14 -1.79
C ALA A 59 -2.21 -18.87 -0.84
N GLY A 60 -1.97 -18.33 0.37
CA GLY A 60 -1.06 -18.91 1.35
C GLY A 60 0.43 -18.60 1.10
N VAL A 61 0.72 -17.68 0.17
CA VAL A 61 2.11 -17.24 -0.07
C VAL A 61 2.52 -16.30 1.05
N THR A 62 3.61 -16.65 1.75
CA THR A 62 4.21 -15.77 2.76
C THR A 62 5.08 -14.75 2.04
N ILE A 63 4.65 -13.49 2.04
CA ILE A 63 5.39 -12.38 1.46
C ILE A 63 6.32 -11.80 2.54
N THR A 64 7.63 -11.89 2.31
CA THR A 64 8.66 -11.34 3.20
C THR A 64 9.36 -10.13 2.59
N ASP A 65 9.22 -9.94 1.28
CA ASP A 65 9.86 -8.85 0.55
C ASP A 65 8.91 -8.26 -0.52
N PRO A 66 8.82 -6.92 -0.62
CA PRO A 66 7.94 -6.25 -1.59
C PRO A 66 8.30 -6.56 -3.04
N ASN A 67 9.56 -6.90 -3.37
CA ASN A 67 9.95 -7.27 -4.72
C ASN A 67 9.24 -8.55 -5.19
N GLN A 68 8.86 -9.46 -4.28
CA GLN A 68 8.10 -10.65 -4.63
C GLN A 68 6.74 -10.29 -5.25
N VAL A 69 6.12 -9.21 -4.76
CA VAL A 69 4.87 -8.70 -5.31
C VAL A 69 5.11 -7.94 -6.61
N LEU A 70 6.18 -7.13 -6.67
CA LEU A 70 6.56 -6.40 -7.90
C LEU A 70 6.84 -7.35 -9.07
N THR A 71 7.62 -8.41 -8.85
CA THR A 71 7.87 -9.44 -9.85
C THR A 71 6.59 -10.13 -10.30
N ALA A 72 5.65 -10.41 -9.39
CA ALA A 72 4.36 -11.01 -9.73
C ALA A 72 3.46 -10.08 -10.57
N ILE A 73 3.70 -8.77 -10.55
CA ILE A 73 3.05 -7.78 -11.41
C ILE A 73 3.73 -7.74 -12.78
N GLU A 74 5.06 -7.75 -12.84
CA GLU A 74 5.83 -7.70 -14.10
C GLU A 74 5.68 -8.96 -14.97
N ILE A 75 5.33 -10.10 -14.39
CA ILE A 75 5.10 -11.36 -15.12
C ILE A 75 3.76 -11.37 -15.88
N LYS A 76 2.94 -10.31 -15.76
CA LYS A 76 1.59 -10.24 -16.32
C LYS A 76 1.52 -9.52 -17.66
#